data_AF-A0AA87CQY6-F1
#
_entry.id   AF-A0AA87CQY6-F1
#
_cell.length_a   1.000
_cell.length_b   1.000
_cell.length_c   1.000
_cell.angle_alpha   90.00
_cell.angle_beta   90.00
_cell.angle_gamma   90.00
#
_symmetry.space_group_name_H-M   'P 1'
#
loop_
_entity.id
_entity.type
_entity.pdbx_description
1 polymer ?
#
loop_
_entity_poly.entity_id
_entity_poly.type
_entity_poly.pdbx_seq_one_letter_code
_entity_poly.pdbx_strand_id
1 'polypeptide(L)'
;MQMEHLTPAQQHWQKVMASRRGGASTEMSRADMTAYENILHRLRADQAQLSNIQGNDRKAAYKRKVLPNYRGWIEGGVGKSKWCG
;
A
#
# COMPACT_ATOMS: atom_id res chain seq x y z
N MET A 1 14.70 -38.35 5.56
CA MET A 1 14.90 -36.94 5.19
C MET A 1 13.53 -36.32 4.95
N GLN A 2 13.07 -35.42 5.82
CA GLN A 2 11.81 -34.71 5.64
C GLN A 2 12.07 -33.55 4.66
N MET A 3 11.37 -33.54 3.52
CA MET A 3 11.39 -32.42 2.60
C MET A 3 10.53 -31.30 3.19
N GLU A 4 11.17 -30.26 3.69
CA GLU A 4 10.57 -28.97 4.04
C GLU A 4 9.93 -28.37 2.76
N HIS A 5 8.66 -28.69 2.53
CA HIS A 5 7.87 -28.01 1.50
C HIS A 5 7.48 -26.64 2.04
N LEU A 6 8.31 -25.63 1.75
CA LEU A 6 7.96 -24.23 2.00
C LEU A 6 6.59 -23.94 1.38
N THR A 7 5.68 -23.41 2.19
CA THR A 7 4.36 -22.98 1.68
C THR A 7 4.57 -21.93 0.58
N PRO A 8 3.64 -21.81 -0.39
CA PRO A 8 3.76 -20.82 -1.46
C PRO A 8 3.99 -19.39 -0.94
N ALA A 9 3.42 -19.06 0.22
CA ALA A 9 3.63 -17.79 0.90
C ALA A 9 5.05 -17.62 1.45
N GLN A 10 5.64 -18.66 2.04
CA GLN A 10 7.03 -18.63 2.51
C GLN A 10 8.03 -18.52 1.37
N GLN A 11 7.79 -19.23 0.26
CA GLN A 11 8.61 -19.11 -0.95
C GLN A 11 8.55 -17.69 -1.52
N HIS A 12 7.35 -17.12 -1.63
CA HIS A 12 7.15 -15.75 -2.08
C HIS A 12 7.88 -14.75 -1.17
N TRP A 13 7.73 -14.87 0.16
CA TRP A 13 8.42 -14.02 1.13
C TRP A 13 9.94 -14.10 0.99
N GLN A 14 10.49 -15.32 0.92
CA GLN A 14 11.94 -15.52 0.77
C GLN A 14 12.46 -14.90 -0.53
N LYS A 15 11.74 -15.09 -1.65
CA LYS A 15 12.09 -14.49 -2.95
C LYS A 15 12.09 -12.95 -2.86
N VAL A 16 11.03 -12.36 -2.30
CA VAL A 16 10.90 -10.90 -2.13
C VAL A 16 12.01 -10.34 -1.24
N MET A 17 12.32 -11.00 -0.12
CA MET A 17 13.38 -10.55 0.79
C MET A 17 14.78 -10.74 0.19
N ALA A 18 15.00 -11.77 -0.63
CA ALA A 18 16.25 -11.96 -1.36
C ALA A 18 16.47 -10.87 -2.42
N SER A 19 15.44 -10.54 -3.21
CA SER A 19 15.49 -9.43 -4.17
C SER A 19 15.76 -8.09 -3.49
N ARG A 20 15.21 -7.87 -2.29
CA ARG A 20 15.45 -6.65 -1.49
C ARG A 20 16.86 -6.56 -0.89
N ARG A 21 17.52 -7.69 -0.59
CA ARG A 21 18.90 -7.71 -0.06
C ARG A 21 19.97 -7.50 -1.14
N GLY A 22 19.68 -7.85 -2.39
CA GLY A 22 20.64 -7.72 -3.51
C GLY A 22 20.69 -6.34 -4.16
N GLY A 23 19.68 -5.48 -3.92
CA GLY A 23 19.58 -4.15 -4.53
C GLY A 23 19.91 -3.04 -3.54
N ALA A 24 21.18 -2.63 -3.47
CA ALA A 24 21.53 -1.34 -2.89
C ALA A 24 20.86 -0.22 -3.71
N SER A 25 20.24 0.73 -3.01
CA SER A 25 19.79 2.05 -3.50
C SER A 25 19.69 2.21 -5.02
N THR A 26 18.60 1.74 -5.60
CA THR A 26 18.11 2.36 -6.83
C THR A 26 16.67 2.70 -6.56
N GLU A 27 16.38 3.99 -6.63
CA GLU A 27 15.08 4.61 -6.54
C GLU A 27 14.04 3.72 -7.22
N MET A 28 13.26 2.96 -6.44
CA MET A 28 12.29 2.01 -6.98
C MET A 28 11.32 2.81 -7.85
N SER A 29 11.45 2.63 -9.15
CA SER A 29 10.54 3.23 -10.11
C SER A 29 9.14 2.73 -9.78
N ARG A 30 8.14 3.60 -9.94
CA ARG A 30 6.73 3.27 -9.68
C ARG A 30 6.25 2.05 -10.48
N ALA A 31 6.95 1.72 -11.56
CA ALA A 31 6.75 0.54 -12.41
C ALA A 31 7.18 -0.79 -11.78
N ASP A 32 8.17 -0.79 -10.88
CA ASP A 32 8.70 -2.00 -10.25
C ASP A 32 7.97 -2.39 -8.96
N MET A 33 7.16 -1.46 -8.44
CA MET A 33 6.39 -1.67 -7.22
C MET A 33 5.16 -2.54 -7.45
N THR A 34 4.95 -3.50 -6.56
CA THR A 34 3.69 -4.26 -6.52
C THR A 34 2.51 -3.31 -6.34
N ALA A 35 1.31 -3.70 -6.78
CA ALA A 35 0.10 -2.87 -6.62
C ALA A 35 -0.13 -2.42 -5.17
N TYR A 36 0.23 -3.27 -4.20
CA TYR A 36 0.20 -2.98 -2.76
C TYR A 36 1.19 -1.89 -2.35
N GLU A 37 2.47 -2.02 -2.74
CA GLU A 37 3.51 -1.02 -2.44
C GLU A 37 3.15 0.33 -3.08
N ASN A 38 2.63 0.31 -4.31
CA ASN A 38 2.17 1.51 -5.00
C ASN A 38 1.09 2.30 -4.25
N ILE A 39 0.16 1.58 -3.60
CA ILE A 39 -0.87 2.18 -2.73
C ILE A 39 -0.27 2.72 -1.43
N LEU A 40 0.66 2.00 -0.80
CA LEU A 40 1.35 2.49 0.41
C LEU A 40 2.16 3.77 0.15
N HIS A 41 2.87 3.82 -0.97
CA HIS A 41 3.62 5.02 -1.37
C HIS A 41 2.69 6.21 -1.56
N ARG A 42 1.55 6.01 -2.23
CA ARG A 42 0.53 7.04 -2.40
C ARG A 42 -0.04 7.51 -1.07
N LEU A 43 -0.36 6.57 -0.18
CA LEU A 43 -0.92 6.85 1.14
C LEU A 43 0.03 7.72 1.98
N ARG A 44 1.34 7.43 1.95
CA ARG A 44 2.35 8.24 2.65
C ARG A 44 2.39 9.68 2.14
N ALA A 45 2.35 9.88 0.83
CA ALA A 45 2.32 11.22 0.23
C ALA A 45 1.06 12.00 0.65
N ASP A 46 -0.12 11.36 0.60
CA ASP A 46 -1.38 11.99 1.00
C ASP A 46 -1.44 12.31 2.51
N GLN A 47 -0.84 11.47 3.36
CA GLN A 47 -0.70 11.75 4.79
C GLN A 47 0.19 12.97 5.06
N ALA A 48 1.31 13.11 4.34
CA ALA A 48 2.19 14.27 4.46
C ALA A 48 1.49 15.58 3.99
N GLN A 49 0.66 15.50 2.95
CA GLN A 49 -0.17 16.65 2.55
C GLN A 49 -1.21 17.00 3.62
N LEU A 50 -1.87 15.99 4.21
CA LEU A 50 -2.85 16.20 5.26
C LEU A 50 -2.28 16.78 6.56
N SER A 51 -1.04 16.45 6.91
CA SER A 51 -0.37 17.03 8.08
C SER A 51 -0.05 18.52 7.89
N ASN A 52 0.26 18.91 6.66
CA ASN A 52 0.61 20.30 6.32
C ASN A 52 -0.63 21.22 6.24
N ILE A 53 -1.80 20.67 5.90
CA ILE A 53 -3.06 21.44 5.85
C ILE A 53 -3.52 21.81 7.26
N GLN A 54 -3.78 23.09 7.48
CA GLN A 54 -4.36 23.59 8.73
C GLN A 54 -5.90 23.59 8.66
N GLY A 55 -6.57 23.32 9.78
CA GLY A 55 -8.04 23.36 9.89
C GLY A 55 -8.78 22.13 9.38
N ASN A 56 -9.88 21.78 10.06
CA ASN A 56 -10.60 20.54 9.81
C ASN A 56 -11.35 20.55 8.46
N ASP A 57 -11.95 21.67 8.09
CA ASP A 57 -12.73 21.79 6.85
C ASP A 57 -11.85 21.63 5.60
N ARG A 58 -10.64 22.20 5.64
CA ARG A 58 -9.65 22.06 4.56
C ARG A 58 -9.15 20.62 4.46
N LYS A 59 -8.89 19.95 5.59
CA LYS A 59 -8.56 18.52 5.61
C LYS A 59 -9.71 17.67 5.05
N ALA A 60 -10.96 17.97 5.40
CA ALA A 60 -12.13 17.26 4.88
C ALA A 60 -12.31 17.47 3.37
N ALA A 61 -12.07 18.68 2.87
CA ALA A 61 -12.07 18.95 1.43
C ALA A 61 -10.96 18.18 0.69
N TYR A 62 -9.75 18.11 1.25
CA TYR A 62 -8.65 17.32 0.67
C TYR A 62 -8.97 15.82 0.63
N LYS A 63 -9.45 15.24 1.74
CA LYS A 63 -9.85 13.83 1.80
C LYS A 63 -10.88 13.49 0.73
N ARG A 64 -11.92 14.32 0.56
CA ARG A 64 -12.94 14.13 -0.49
C ARG A 64 -12.34 14.08 -1.90
N LYS A 65 -11.30 14.86 -2.17
CA LYS A 65 -10.61 14.86 -3.47
C LYS A 65 -9.76 13.61 -3.69
N VAL A 66 -9.08 13.10 -2.66
CA VAL A 66 -8.12 11.99 -2.82
C VAL A 66 -8.76 10.60 -2.67
N LEU A 67 -9.84 10.47 -1.89
CA LEU A 67 -10.52 9.19 -1.60
C LEU A 67 -10.97 8.38 -2.83
N PRO A 68 -11.48 8.99 -3.93
CA PRO A 68 -11.88 8.24 -5.13
C PRO A 68 -10.75 7.37 -5.69
N ASN A 69 -9.51 7.80 -5.52
CA ASN A 69 -8.35 7.07 -6.01
C ASN A 69 -8.03 5.77 -5.24
N TYR A 70 -8.62 5.60 -4.06
CA TYR A 70 -8.45 4.42 -3.22
C TYR A 70 -9.62 3.45 -3.36
N ARG A 71 -10.66 3.78 -4.13
CA ARG A 71 -11.89 2.97 -4.27
C ARG A 71 -11.59 1.52 -4.63
N GLY A 72 -10.79 1.26 -5.67
CA GLY A 72 -10.46 -0.10 -6.08
C GLY A 72 -9.72 -0.93 -5.01
N TRP A 73 -8.95 -0.28 -4.14
CA TRP A 73 -8.27 -0.94 -3.02
C TRP A 73 -9.21 -1.18 -1.82
N ILE A 74 -10.07 -0.20 -1.52
CA ILE A 74 -11.07 -0.28 -0.44
C ILE A 74 -12.12 -1.35 -0.77
N GLU A 75 -12.62 -1.37 -2.01
CA GLU A 75 -13.63 -2.31 -2.48
C GLU A 75 -13.09 -3.75 -2.56
N GLY A 76 -11.78 -3.93 -2.78
CA GLY A 76 -11.12 -5.23 -2.77
C GLY A 76 -10.77 -5.77 -1.36
N GLY A 77 -10.64 -4.90 -0.37
CA GLY A 77 -10.18 -5.26 0.99
C GLY A 77 -11.27 -5.43 2.04
N VAL A 78 -12.48 -4.89 1.82
CA VAL A 78 -13.58 -4.94 2.79
C VAL A 78 -14.77 -5.63 2.13
N GLY A 79 -15.05 -6.87 2.53
CA GLY A 79 -16.33 -7.50 2.24
C GLY A 79 -17.44 -6.55 2.68
N LYS A 80 -18.36 -6.23 1.76
CA LYS A 80 -19.45 -5.24 1.93
C LYS A 80 -20.35 -5.58 3.13
N SER A 81 -19.93 -5.29 4.35
CA SER A 81 -20.80 -5.20 5.52
C SER A 81 -20.05 -4.48 6.63
N LYS A 82 -20.72 -3.55 7.31
CA LYS A 82 -20.30 -2.83 8.53
C LYS A 82 -19.59 -1.48 8.43
N TRP A 83 -19.72 -0.72 7.34
CA TRP A 83 -19.35 0.72 7.36
C TRP A 83 -20.41 1.62 6.72
N CYS A 84 -21.66 1.44 7.11
CA CYS A 84 -22.69 2.49 7.09
C CYS A 84 -23.34 2.50 8.47
N GLY A 85 -23.14 3.60 9.20
CA GLY A 85 -23.65 3.87 10.55
C GLY A 85 -23.13 5.22 10.98
#